data_AF-A0A965VQJ5-F1
#
_entry.id   AF-A0A965VQJ5-F1
#
_cell.length_a   1.000
_cell.length_b   1.000
_cell.length_c   1.000
_cell.angle_alpha   90.00
_cell.angle_beta   90.00
_cell.angle_gamma   90.00
#
_symmetry.space_group_name_H-M   'P 1'
#
loop_
_entity.id
_entity.type
_entity.pdbx_description
1 polymer ?
#
loop_
_entity_poly.entity_id
_entity_poly.type
_entity_poly.pdbx_seq_one_letter_code
_entity_poly.pdbx_strand_id
1 'polypeptide(L)'
;MELLNKYLQEINEDVKYDQINILEKQLMLPATKHKWIARLIQHKLNKNNLEDKKKKLYEEAFESIKNNVPSGIPAASLKKKIDSTEVIQKIDKEIQDCELIIQYLEKVEKILSSITYDIANATKLMVLETT
;
A
#
# COMPACT_ATOMS: atom_id res chain seq x y z
N MET A 1 -1.29 3.11 -10.27
CA MET A 1 -0.04 3.89 -10.52
C MET A 1 -0.14 5.36 -10.14
N GLU A 2 -1.20 6.09 -10.49
CA GLU A 2 -1.32 7.52 -10.16
C GLU A 2 -1.24 7.81 -8.65
N LEU A 3 -1.92 7.01 -7.82
CA LEU A 3 -1.89 7.15 -6.36
C LEU A 3 -0.49 6.92 -5.77
N LEU A 4 0.26 5.94 -6.30
CA LEU A 4 1.64 5.68 -5.88
C LEU A 4 2.55 6.87 -6.20
N ASN A 5 2.42 7.44 -7.40
CA ASN A 5 3.17 8.63 -7.80
C ASN A 5 2.88 9.82 -6.88
N LYS A 6 1.61 10.01 -6.50
CA LYS A 6 1.22 11.01 -5.51
C LYS A 6 1.91 10.77 -4.16
N TYR A 7 1.93 9.53 -3.68
CA TYR A 7 2.61 9.21 -2.42
C TYR A 7 4.13 9.38 -2.50
N LEU A 8 4.74 9.11 -3.66
CA LEU A 8 6.17 9.38 -3.89
C LEU A 8 6.48 10.87 -3.80
N GLN A 9 5.65 11.72 -4.40
CA GLN A 9 5.82 13.17 -4.31
C GLN A 9 5.63 13.67 -2.88
N GLU A 10 4.57 13.23 -2.21
CA GLU A 10 4.29 13.66 -0.84
C GLU A 10 5.38 13.24 0.14
N ILE A 11 5.92 12.01 0.03
CA ILE A 11 6.99 11.60 0.95
C ILE A 11 8.26 12.39 0.71
N ASN A 12 8.59 12.71 -0.55
CA ASN A 12 9.78 13.48 -0.88
C ASN A 12 9.76 14.86 -0.21
N GLU A 13 8.59 15.50 -0.17
CA GLU A 13 8.43 16.78 0.52
C GLU A 13 8.47 16.62 2.05
N ASP A 14 7.88 15.55 2.60
CA ASP A 14 7.91 15.28 4.04
C ASP A 14 9.34 15.04 4.55
N VAL A 15 10.18 14.35 3.79
CA VAL A 15 11.55 13.96 4.17
C VAL A 15 12.64 14.92 3.68
N LYS A 16 12.27 16.06 3.10
CA LYS A 16 13.21 17.09 2.67
C LYS A 16 13.64 17.96 3.87
N TYR A 17 14.82 17.67 4.39
CA TYR A 17 15.43 18.41 5.50
C TYR A 17 16.52 19.37 5.00
N ASP A 18 16.54 20.57 5.57
CA ASP A 18 17.63 21.54 5.43
C ASP A 18 17.88 22.25 6.77
N GLN A 19 18.94 23.06 6.85
CA GLN A 19 19.33 23.75 8.08
C GLN A 19 18.25 24.70 8.63
N ILE A 20 17.35 25.20 7.77
CA ILE A 20 16.34 26.20 8.13
C ILE A 20 15.08 25.51 8.66
N ASN A 21 14.72 24.37 8.08
CA ASN A 21 13.45 23.69 8.34
C ASN A 21 13.54 22.54 9.36
N ILE A 22 14.75 22.14 9.77
CA ILE A 22 14.98 20.92 10.55
C ILE A 22 14.17 20.88 11.86
N LEU A 23 14.07 22.01 12.56
CA LEU A 23 13.30 22.12 13.80
C LEU A 23 11.80 21.93 13.55
N GLU A 24 11.24 22.64 12.58
CA GLU A 24 9.82 22.53 12.22
C GLU A 24 9.48 21.09 11.79
N LYS A 25 10.30 20.50 10.93
CA LYS A 25 10.11 19.12 10.46
C LYS A 25 10.22 18.11 11.59
N GLN A 26 11.11 18.33 12.56
CA GLN A 26 11.21 17.48 13.76
C GLN A 26 9.94 17.55 14.61
N LEU A 27 9.38 18.74 14.81
CA LEU A 27 8.13 18.94 15.56
C LEU A 27 6.92 18.34 14.83
N MET A 28 6.92 18.37 13.50
CA MET A 28 5.86 17.80 12.65
C MET A 28 6.00 16.29 12.39
N LEU A 29 7.12 15.68 12.79
CA LEU A 29 7.41 14.27 12.53
C LEU A 29 6.35 13.30 13.11
N PRO A 30 5.81 13.49 14.34
CA PRO A 30 4.73 12.62 14.85
C PRO A 30 3.48 12.65 13.98
N ALA A 31 3.07 13.85 13.52
CA ALA A 31 1.92 14.01 12.63
C ALA A 31 2.18 13.35 11.27
N THR A 32 3.40 13.49 10.74
CA THR A 32 3.83 12.85 9.49
C THR A 32 3.80 11.32 9.61
N LYS A 33 4.36 10.76 10.69
CA LYS A 33 4.28 9.32 10.99
C LYS A 33 2.83 8.84 11.04
N HIS A 34 1.98 9.55 11.78
CA HIS A 34 0.57 9.21 11.89
C HIS A 34 -0.14 9.21 10.53
N LYS A 35 0.10 10.23 9.68
CA LYS A 35 -0.45 10.32 8.31
C LYS A 35 -0.15 9.06 7.50
N TRP A 36 1.11 8.61 7.50
CA TRP A 36 1.54 7.46 6.70
C TRP A 36 1.08 6.12 7.28
N ILE A 37 1.06 5.98 8.61
CA ILE A 37 0.48 4.80 9.28
C ILE A 37 -1.02 4.69 8.98
N ALA A 38 -1.78 5.78 9.09
CA ALA A 38 -3.20 5.79 8.80
C ALA A 38 -3.49 5.34 7.36
N ARG A 39 -2.72 5.84 6.39
CA ARG A 39 -2.80 5.40 4.98
C ARG A 39 -2.48 3.92 4.82
N LEU A 40 -1.44 3.43 5.47
CA LEU A 40 -1.06 2.01 5.44
C LEU A 40 -2.22 1.13 5.92
N ILE A 41 -2.83 1.48 7.05
CA ILE A 41 -3.99 0.76 7.60
C ILE A 41 -5.18 0.82 6.66
N GLN A 42 -5.48 1.98 6.06
CA GLN A 42 -6.56 2.11 5.08
C GLN A 42 -6.35 1.20 3.87
N HIS A 43 -5.13 1.09 3.36
CA HIS A 43 -4.83 0.17 2.25
C HIS A 43 -4.90 -1.29 2.66
N LYS A 44 -4.46 -1.66 3.86
CA LYS A 44 -4.65 -3.01 4.40
C LYS A 44 -6.13 -3.38 4.51
N LEU A 45 -6.98 -2.46 4.98
CA LEU A 45 -8.43 -2.65 5.00
C LEU A 45 -9.02 -2.78 3.60
N ASN A 46 -8.58 -1.93 2.66
CA ASN A 46 -9.04 -1.99 1.27
C ASN A 46 -8.68 -3.32 0.61
N LYS A 47 -7.46 -3.83 0.84
CA LYS A 47 -7.05 -5.16 0.36
C LYS A 47 -8.01 -6.25 0.87
N ASN A 48 -8.31 -6.27 2.16
CA ASN A 48 -9.24 -7.25 2.72
C ASN A 48 -10.62 -7.17 2.05
N ASN A 49 -11.14 -5.96 1.84
CA ASN A 49 -12.42 -5.76 1.15
C ASN A 49 -12.39 -6.26 -0.31
N LEU A 50 -11.27 -6.07 -1.02
CA LEU A 50 -11.10 -6.57 -2.38
C LEU A 50 -11.03 -8.11 -2.41
N GLU A 51 -10.34 -8.73 -1.45
CA GLU A 51 -10.28 -10.18 -1.30
C GLU A 51 -11.67 -10.79 -1.02
N ASP A 52 -12.43 -10.17 -0.11
CA ASP A 52 -13.80 -10.57 0.19
C ASP A 52 -14.72 -10.41 -1.03
N LYS A 53 -14.58 -9.30 -1.77
CA LYS A 53 -15.33 -9.06 -3.01
C LYS A 53 -14.96 -10.06 -4.09
N LYS A 54 -13.67 -10.40 -4.24
CA LYS A 54 -13.21 -11.43 -5.18
C LYS A 54 -13.85 -12.77 -4.84
N LYS A 55 -13.87 -13.15 -3.55
CA LYS A 55 -14.48 -14.40 -3.10
C LYS A 55 -15.96 -14.50 -3.49
N LYS A 56 -16.74 -13.43 -3.25
CA LYS A 56 -18.16 -13.39 -3.63
C LYS A 56 -18.37 -13.50 -5.14
N LEU A 57 -17.63 -12.73 -5.93
CA LEU A 57 -17.69 -12.79 -7.40
C LEU A 57 -17.33 -14.18 -7.92
N TYR A 58 -16.38 -14.85 -7.26
CA TYR A 58 -15.98 -16.19 -7.60
C TYR A 58 -17.09 -17.21 -7.33
N GLU A 59 -17.75 -17.12 -6.17
CA GLU A 59 -18.87 -17.98 -5.79
C GLU A 59 -20.05 -17.82 -6.78
N GLU A 60 -20.42 -16.58 -7.11
CA GLU A 60 -21.45 -16.26 -8.10
C GLU A 60 -21.11 -16.79 -9.51
N ALA A 61 -19.86 -16.62 -9.95
CA ALA A 61 -19.38 -17.15 -11.23
C ALA A 61 -19.36 -18.69 -11.25
N PHE A 62 -19.03 -19.32 -10.11
CA PHE A 62 -19.00 -20.77 -10.00
C PHE A 62 -20.41 -21.38 -10.05
N GLU A 63 -21.37 -20.80 -9.32
CA GLU A 63 -22.76 -21.27 -9.35
C GLU A 63 -23.40 -21.12 -10.73
N SER A 64 -23.20 -19.97 -11.37
CA SER A 64 -23.75 -19.71 -12.72
C SER A 64 -23.18 -20.69 -13.76
N ILE A 65 -21.88 -20.99 -13.72
CA ILE A 65 -21.28 -21.96 -14.65
C ILE A 65 -21.73 -23.38 -14.32
N LYS A 66 -21.79 -23.77 -13.05
CA LYS A 66 -22.24 -25.12 -12.64
C LYS A 66 -23.64 -25.44 -13.14
N ASN A 67 -24.54 -24.45 -13.16
CA ASN A 67 -25.92 -24.62 -13.62
C ASN A 67 -26.04 -24.71 -15.16
N ASN A 68 -25.06 -24.22 -15.92
CA ASN A 68 -25.10 -24.11 -17.38
C ASN A 68 -24.24 -25.16 -18.11
N VAL A 69 -23.55 -26.04 -17.38
CA VAL A 69 -22.57 -26.97 -17.94
C VAL A 69 -22.98 -28.42 -17.69
N PRO A 70 -22.82 -29.34 -18.67
CA PRO A 70 -23.13 -30.76 -18.50
C PRO A 70 -22.39 -31.40 -17.31
N SER A 71 -23.06 -32.32 -16.63
CA SER A 71 -22.47 -33.11 -15.55
C SER A 71 -21.27 -33.93 -16.06
N GLY A 72 -20.11 -33.74 -15.44
CA GLY A 72 -18.87 -34.47 -15.78
C GLY A 72 -17.64 -33.60 -15.99
N ILE A 73 -17.78 -32.26 -16.08
CA ILE A 73 -16.60 -31.39 -16.14
C ILE A 73 -15.91 -31.34 -14.76
N PRO A 74 -14.59 -31.58 -14.68
CA PRO A 74 -13.84 -31.46 -13.43
C PRO A 74 -13.91 -30.03 -12.87
N ALA A 75 -14.11 -29.89 -11.56
CA ALA A 75 -14.18 -28.60 -10.89
C ALA A 75 -12.95 -27.70 -11.17
N ALA A 76 -11.76 -28.29 -11.30
CA ALA A 76 -10.52 -27.58 -11.63
C ALA A 76 -10.58 -26.85 -12.99
N SER A 77 -11.24 -27.43 -13.99
CA SER A 77 -11.39 -26.82 -15.32
C SER A 77 -12.36 -25.65 -15.28
N LEU A 78 -13.42 -25.74 -14.47
CA LEU A 78 -14.37 -24.65 -14.26
C LEU A 78 -13.71 -23.47 -13.53
N LYS A 79 -12.92 -23.76 -12.50
CA LYS A 79 -12.14 -22.76 -11.76
C LYS A 79 -11.19 -21.97 -12.67
N LYS A 80 -10.40 -22.65 -13.50
CA LYS A 80 -9.53 -21.99 -14.49
C LYS A 80 -10.29 -21.08 -15.45
N LYS A 81 -11.49 -21.48 -15.86
CA LYS A 81 -12.33 -20.67 -16.74
C LYS A 81 -12.82 -19.40 -16.02
N ILE A 82 -13.18 -19.50 -14.74
CA ILE A 82 -13.56 -18.36 -13.89
C ILE A 82 -12.37 -17.42 -13.69
N ASP A 83 -11.20 -17.94 -13.38
CA ASP A 83 -9.96 -17.16 -13.23
C ASP A 83 -9.61 -16.38 -14.51
N SER A 84 -9.94 -16.94 -15.68
CA SER A 84 -9.73 -16.28 -16.97
C SER A 84 -10.76 -15.21 -17.32
N THR A 85 -11.81 -15.02 -16.50
CA THR A 85 -12.81 -13.98 -16.75
C THR A 85 -12.23 -12.59 -16.49
N GLU A 86 -12.64 -11.63 -17.31
CA GLU A 86 -12.17 -10.24 -17.19
C GLU A 86 -12.48 -9.63 -15.81
N VAL A 87 -13.60 -10.04 -15.20
CA VAL A 87 -14.02 -9.57 -13.87
C VAL A 87 -13.03 -10.03 -12.79
N ILE A 88 -12.64 -11.32 -12.80
CA ILE A 88 -11.69 -11.86 -11.82
C ILE A 88 -10.28 -11.30 -12.06
N GLN A 89 -9.86 -11.20 -13.33
CA GLN A 89 -8.55 -10.61 -13.66
C GLN A 89 -8.44 -9.14 -13.24
N LYS A 90 -9.53 -8.36 -13.39
CA LYS A 90 -9.57 -6.96 -12.94
C LYS A 90 -9.39 -6.85 -11.43
N ILE A 91 -10.17 -7.61 -10.65
CA ILE A 91 -10.06 -7.53 -9.18
C ILE A 91 -8.71 -8.07 -8.68
N ASP A 92 -8.14 -9.08 -9.35
CA ASP A 92 -6.79 -9.53 -9.05
C ASP A 92 -5.73 -8.46 -9.28
N LYS A 93 -5.86 -7.72 -10.39
CA LYS A 93 -4.98 -6.58 -10.65
C LYS A 93 -5.14 -5.48 -9.60
N GLU A 94 -6.37 -5.18 -9.18
CA GLU A 94 -6.62 -4.20 -8.10
C GLU A 94 -5.99 -4.63 -6.77
N ILE A 95 -6.07 -5.92 -6.43
CA ILE A 95 -5.42 -6.48 -5.24
C ILE A 95 -3.90 -6.33 -5.34
N GLN A 96 -3.30 -6.71 -6.49
CA GLN A 96 -1.86 -6.58 -6.71
C GLN A 96 -1.38 -5.12 -6.62
N ASP A 97 -2.11 -4.19 -7.23
CA ASP A 97 -1.80 -2.76 -7.14
C ASP A 97 -1.87 -2.26 -5.69
N CYS A 98 -2.86 -2.72 -4.91
CA CYS A 98 -2.99 -2.40 -3.49
C CYS A 98 -1.82 -2.97 -2.66
N GLU A 99 -1.40 -4.21 -2.94
CA GLU A 99 -0.24 -4.84 -2.29
C GLU A 99 1.06 -4.08 -2.52
N LEU A 100 1.29 -3.60 -3.73
CA LEU A 100 2.48 -2.78 -4.04
C LEU A 100 2.49 -1.48 -3.23
N ILE A 101 1.33 -0.84 -3.07
CA ILE A 101 1.19 0.36 -2.25
C ILE A 101 1.45 0.05 -0.77
N ILE A 102 0.91 -1.06 -0.25
CA ILE A 102 1.15 -1.51 1.13
C ILE A 102 2.65 -1.73 1.36
N GLN A 103 3.32 -2.48 0.48
CA GLN A 103 4.76 -2.75 0.58
C GLN A 103 5.58 -1.46 0.59
N TYR A 104 5.21 -0.50 -0.26
CA TYR A 104 5.85 0.82 -0.29
C TYR A 104 5.65 1.56 1.04
N LEU A 105 4.43 1.61 1.55
CA LEU A 105 4.10 2.31 2.80
C LEU A 105 4.78 1.68 4.03
N GLU A 106 4.96 0.36 4.07
CA GLU A 106 5.72 -0.32 5.12
C GLU A 106 7.21 0.05 5.09
N LYS A 107 7.77 0.31 3.90
CA LYS A 107 9.14 0.85 3.78
C LYS A 107 9.21 2.31 4.24
N VAL A 108 8.21 3.12 3.90
CA VAL A 108 8.09 4.50 4.37
C VAL A 108 8.03 4.57 5.90
N GLU A 109 7.23 3.72 6.54
CA GLU A 109 7.15 3.65 8.00
C GLU A 109 8.52 3.39 8.66
N LYS A 110 9.31 2.47 8.08
CA LYS A 110 10.67 2.16 8.56
C LYS A 110 11.59 3.38 8.45
N ILE A 111 11.56 4.08 7.30
CA ILE A 111 12.35 5.29 7.07
C ILE A 111 11.97 6.39 8.08
N LEU A 112 10.68 6.66 8.25
CA LEU A 112 10.22 7.68 9.19
C LEU A 112 10.59 7.33 10.64
N SER A 113 10.61 6.05 10.98
CA SER A 113 11.00 5.58 12.31
C SER A 113 12.48 5.84 12.60
N SER A 114 13.38 5.71 11.62
CA SER A 114 14.81 5.98 11.80
C SER A 114 15.17 7.47 11.74
N ILE A 115 14.38 8.28 11.01
CA ILE A 115 14.66 9.72 10.78
C ILE A 115 14.89 10.54 12.05
N THR A 116 14.28 10.15 13.18
CA THR A 116 14.52 10.84 14.46
C THR A 116 15.99 10.81 14.86
N TYR A 117 16.68 9.70 14.61
CA TYR A 117 18.12 9.56 14.89
C TYR A 117 18.95 10.34 13.86
N ASP A 118 18.55 10.33 12.60
CA ASP A 118 19.23 11.07 11.53
C ASP A 118 19.21 12.59 11.81
N ILE A 119 18.06 13.13 12.21
CA ILE A 119 17.92 14.54 12.65
C ILE A 119 18.80 14.84 13.87
N ALA A 120 18.79 13.95 14.88
CA ALA A 120 19.60 14.14 16.08
C ALA A 120 21.11 14.12 15.78
N ASN A 121 21.55 13.34 14.80
CA ASN A 121 22.95 13.32 14.37
C ASN A 121 23.29 14.56 13.54
N ALA A 122 22.42 14.98 12.63
CA ALA A 122 22.61 16.19 11.82
C ALA A 122 22.73 17.45 12.69
N THR A 123 21.86 17.60 13.69
CA THR A 123 21.92 18.76 14.61
C THR A 123 23.21 18.78 15.44
N LYS A 124 23.72 17.63 15.88
CA LYS A 124 25.03 17.55 16.56
C LYS A 124 26.19 18.00 15.66
N LEU A 125 26.19 17.57 14.39
CA LEU A 125 27.23 17.99 13.44
C LEU A 125 27.18 19.51 13.21
N MET A 126 25.99 20.09 13.06
CA MET A 126 25.84 21.55 12.91
C MET A 126 26.43 22.31 14.10
N VAL A 127 26.24 21.81 15.33
CA VAL A 127 26.84 22.41 16.54
C VAL A 127 28.37 22.30 16.52
N LEU A 128 28.92 21.16 16.10
CA LEU A 128 30.37 20.96 16.01
C LEU A 128 31.02 21.84 14.93
N GLU A 129 30.33 22.11 13.82
CA GLU A 129 30.82 22.98 12.74
C GLU A 129 30.74 24.47 13.07
N THR A 130 29.94 24.85 14.08
CA THR A 130 29.80 26.23 14.55
C THR A 130 30.63 26.55 15.79
N THR A 131 31.37 25.57 16.33
CA THR A 131 32.29 25.72 17.48
C THR A 131 33.74 25.73 17.01
#